data_AF-A0A0U4JJ82-F1
#
_entry.id   AF-A0A0U4JJ82-F1
#
_cell.length_a   1.000
_cell.length_b   1.000
_cell.length_c   1.000
_cell.angle_alpha   90.00
_cell.angle_beta   90.00
_cell.angle_gamma   90.00
#
_symmetry.space_group_name_H-M   'P 1'
#
loop_
_entity.id
_entity.type
_entity.pdbx_description
1 polymer ?
#
loop_
_entity_poly.entity_id
_entity_poly.type
_entity_poly.pdbx_seq_one_letter_code
_entity_poly.pdbx_strand_id
1 'polypeptide(L)'
;IKNGKKSLSYKIICQTLNLIKSKTQSDPLIIIRKALKKLTPLLILRPKKSKNVNKKTKGKNMRKVTVTVATSFRLLARRLAIHWLVSAAKERSSDRTFIEKL
;
A
#
# COMPACT_ATOMS: atom_id res chain seq x y z
N ILE A 1 11.91 -3.96 -0.65
CA ILE A 1 13.35 -4.29 -0.67
C ILE A 1 14.12 -2.98 -0.74
N LYS A 2 15.01 -2.71 0.22
CA LYS A 2 15.86 -1.51 0.24
C LYS A 2 17.27 -1.91 -0.19
N ASN A 3 17.88 -1.15 -1.10
CA ASN A 3 19.26 -1.35 -1.57
C ASN A 3 19.55 -2.80 -2.06
N GLY A 4 18.59 -3.44 -2.73
CA GLY A 4 18.76 -4.81 -3.22
C GLY A 4 18.82 -5.91 -2.15
N LYS A 5 18.64 -5.60 -0.85
CA LYS A 5 18.74 -6.57 0.25
C LYS A 5 17.53 -7.51 0.34
N LYS A 6 17.42 -8.46 -0.61
CA LYS A 6 16.33 -9.46 -0.67
C LYS A 6 16.35 -10.42 0.51
N SER A 7 17.51 -10.99 0.84
CA SER A 7 17.67 -11.95 1.95
C SER A 7 17.24 -11.36 3.30
N LEU A 8 17.68 -10.13 3.60
CA LEU A 8 17.26 -9.43 4.81
C LEU A 8 15.75 -9.15 4.84
N SER A 9 15.18 -8.71 3.71
CA SER A 9 13.73 -8.47 3.61
C SER A 9 12.93 -9.75 3.86
N TYR A 10 13.40 -10.89 3.36
CA TYR A 10 12.79 -12.19 3.59
C TYR A 10 12.83 -12.59 5.07
N LYS A 11 14.01 -12.48 5.71
CA LYS A 11 14.18 -12.78 7.14
C LYS A 11 13.21 -11.98 8.02
N ILE A 12 13.10 -10.67 7.76
CA ILE A 12 12.17 -9.79 8.48
C ILE A 12 10.73 -10.29 8.34
N ILE A 13 10.29 -10.63 7.12
CA ILE A 13 8.91 -11.10 6.87
C ILE A 13 8.65 -12.43 7.57
N CYS A 14 9.59 -13.37 7.56
CA CYS A 14 9.42 -14.64 8.28
C CYS A 14 9.31 -14.42 9.79
N GLN A 15 10.13 -13.53 10.35
CA GLN A 15 10.09 -13.20 11.78
C GLN A 15 8.80 -12.47 12.17
N THR A 16 8.30 -11.55 11.34
CA THR A 16 7.03 -10.85 11.59
C THR A 16 5.85 -11.82 11.55
N LEU A 17 5.83 -12.77 10.61
CA LEU A 17 4.81 -13.82 10.55
C LEU A 17 4.79 -14.67 11.83
N ASN A 18 5.95 -15.03 12.36
CA ASN A 18 6.06 -15.77 13.62
C ASN A 18 5.54 -14.96 14.80
N LEU A 19 5.85 -13.65 14.86
CA LEU A 19 5.36 -12.75 15.88
C LEU A 19 3.84 -12.55 15.81
N ILE A 20 3.27 -12.46 14.61
CA ILE A 20 1.82 -12.38 14.41
C ILE A 20 1.18 -13.67 14.91
N LYS A 21 1.74 -14.83 14.55
CA LYS A 21 1.23 -16.13 14.98
C LYS A 21 1.23 -16.26 16.51
N SER A 22 2.30 -15.84 17.19
CA SER A 22 2.37 -15.91 18.65
C SER A 22 1.39 -14.96 19.34
N LYS A 23 1.20 -13.74 18.81
CA LYS A 23 0.27 -12.74 19.38
C LYS A 23 -1.20 -13.06 19.16
N THR A 24 -1.54 -13.64 18.01
CA THR A 24 -2.94 -13.81 17.57
C THR A 24 -3.43 -15.25 17.60
N GLN A 25 -2.53 -16.21 17.89
CA GLN A 25 -2.82 -17.65 17.95
C GLN A 25 -3.55 -18.22 16.72
N SER A 26 -3.45 -17.54 15.58
CA SER A 26 -4.13 -17.91 14.33
C SER A 26 -3.16 -17.86 13.16
N ASP A 27 -3.59 -18.34 11.99
CA ASP A 27 -2.74 -18.35 10.81
C ASP A 27 -2.40 -16.91 10.38
N PRO A 28 -1.10 -16.52 10.43
CA PRO A 28 -0.67 -15.18 10.10
C PRO A 28 -0.95 -14.80 8.64
N LEU A 29 -1.04 -15.77 7.72
CA LEU A 29 -1.37 -15.52 6.32
C LEU A 29 -2.82 -15.04 6.16
N ILE A 30 -3.75 -15.59 6.94
CA ILE A 30 -5.15 -15.18 6.94
C ILE A 30 -5.26 -13.74 7.46
N ILE A 31 -4.53 -13.40 8.52
CA ILE A 31 -4.51 -12.05 9.10
C ILE A 31 -3.97 -11.05 8.09
N ILE A 32 -2.83 -11.33 7.47
CA ILE A 32 -2.25 -10.43 6.46
C ILE A 32 -3.19 -10.26 5.29
N ARG A 33 -3.83 -11.34 4.82
CA ARG A 33 -4.81 -11.26 3.73
C ARG A 33 -6.01 -10.40 4.11
N LYS A 34 -6.49 -10.51 5.36
CA LYS A 34 -7.57 -9.66 5.90
C LYS A 34 -7.14 -8.19 6.00
N ALA A 35 -5.92 -7.93 6.46
CA ALA A 35 -5.35 -6.59 6.55
C ALA A 35 -5.18 -5.95 5.16
N LEU A 36 -4.60 -6.67 4.20
CA LEU A 36 -4.43 -6.20 2.82
C LEU A 36 -5.77 -5.94 2.13
N LYS A 37 -6.79 -6.77 2.37
CA LYS A 37 -8.14 -6.51 1.86
C LYS A 37 -8.70 -5.18 2.39
N LYS A 38 -8.51 -4.88 3.67
CA LYS A 38 -8.93 -3.61 4.27
C LYS A 38 -8.15 -2.41 3.75
N LEU A 39 -6.85 -2.58 3.51
CA LEU A 39 -5.97 -1.52 2.99
C LEU A 39 -6.13 -1.27 1.48
N THR A 40 -6.71 -2.22 0.74
CA THR A 40 -6.89 -2.08 -0.70
C THR A 40 -7.95 -1.02 -0.98
N PRO A 41 -7.61 0.10 -1.67
CA PRO A 41 -8.58 1.12 -1.98
C PRO A 41 -9.58 0.62 -3.03
N LEU A 42 -10.84 1.01 -2.87
CA LEU A 42 -11.92 0.73 -3.84
C LEU A 42 -12.04 1.81 -4.91
N LEU A 43 -11.56 3.02 -4.61
CA LEU A 43 -11.60 4.20 -5.47
C LEU A 43 -10.20 4.80 -5.57
N ILE A 44 -9.82 5.21 -6.79
CA ILE A 44 -8.56 5.92 -7.04
C ILE A 44 -8.88 7.27 -7.65
N LEU A 45 -8.20 8.31 -7.20
CA LEU A 45 -8.26 9.64 -7.81
C LEU A 45 -7.33 9.69 -9.02
N ARG A 46 -7.89 9.89 -10.20
CA ARG A 46 -7.12 10.09 -11.43
C ARG A 46 -7.19 11.56 -11.85
N PRO A 47 -6.06 12.23 -12.07
CA PRO A 47 -6.08 13.55 -12.68
C PRO A 47 -6.58 13.42 -14.13
N LYS A 48 -7.60 14.18 -14.48
CA LYS A 48 -8.16 14.26 -15.83
C LYS A 48 -8.06 15.69 -16.34
N LYS A 49 -7.55 15.85 -17.56
CA LYS A 49 -7.53 17.14 -18.25
C LYS A 49 -8.97 17.51 -18.63
N SER A 50 -9.38 18.74 -18.34
CA SER A 50 -10.69 19.24 -18.77
C SER A 50 -10.74 19.32 -20.31
N LYS A 51 -11.80 18.80 -20.93
CA LYS A 51 -11.96 18.80 -22.41
C LYS A 51 -12.29 20.20 -22.97
N ASN A 52 -12.93 21.07 -22.18
CA ASN A 52 -13.23 22.44 -22.56
C ASN A 52 -12.17 23.39 -22.01
N VAL A 53 -11.10 23.62 -22.78
CA VAL A 53 -10.10 24.64 -22.45
C VAL A 53 -9.53 25.23 -23.75
N ASN A 54 -9.75 26.52 -23.98
CA ASN A 54 -9.10 27.28 -25.04
C ASN A 54 -7.56 27.14 -24.93
N LYS A 55 -6.84 27.14 -26.06
CA LYS A 55 -5.38 26.85 -26.13
C LYS A 55 -4.52 27.67 -25.13
N LYS A 56 -4.99 28.82 -24.63
CA LYS A 56 -4.31 29.72 -23.67
C LYS A 56 -4.31 29.25 -22.20
N THR A 57 -5.15 28.29 -21.78
CA THR A 57 -5.27 27.83 -20.38
C THR A 57 -4.91 26.35 -20.18
N LYS A 58 -4.10 25.78 -21.08
CA LYS A 58 -3.72 24.35 -21.10
C LYS A 58 -3.04 23.81 -19.82
N GLY A 59 -2.53 24.66 -18.94
CA GLY A 59 -1.82 24.25 -17.71
C GLY A 59 -2.66 24.25 -16.42
N LYS A 60 -3.74 25.04 -16.32
CA LYS A 60 -4.38 25.37 -15.03
C LYS A 60 -5.61 24.50 -14.66
N ASN A 61 -6.16 23.72 -15.59
CA ASN A 61 -7.46 23.06 -15.38
C ASN A 61 -7.35 21.52 -15.28
N MET A 62 -6.61 21.03 -14.29
CA MET A 62 -6.57 19.61 -13.91
C MET A 62 -7.64 19.31 -12.85
N ARG A 63 -8.63 18.49 -13.20
CA ARG A 63 -9.64 18.02 -12.24
C ARG A 63 -9.29 16.62 -11.77
N LYS A 64 -9.52 16.34 -10.49
CA LYS A 64 -9.41 15.00 -9.94
C LYS A 64 -10.73 14.29 -10.18
N VAL A 65 -10.72 13.21 -10.95
CA VAL A 65 -11.90 12.37 -11.17
C VAL A 65 -11.70 11.07 -10.41
N THR A 66 -12.67 10.72 -9.58
CA THR A 66 -12.71 9.41 -8.92
C THR A 66 -12.99 8.34 -9.97
N VAL A 67 -12.14 7.33 -10.01
CA VAL A 67 -12.29 6.15 -10.87
C VAL A 67 -12.40 4.95 -9.95
N THR A 68 -13.43 4.13 -10.14
CA THR A 68 -13.56 2.84 -9.45
C THR A 68 -12.41 1.94 -9.83
N VAL A 69 -11.87 1.20 -8.86
CA VAL A 69 -10.87 0.17 -9.12
C VAL A 69 -11.58 -1.00 -9.80
N ALA A 70 -11.79 -0.87 -11.11
CA ALA A 70 -12.20 -1.96 -11.97
C ALA A 70 -11.11 -3.04 -12.00
N THR A 71 -11.40 -4.19 -12.62
CA THR A 71 -10.45 -5.30 -12.78
C THR A 71 -9.08 -4.84 -13.28
N SER A 72 -9.04 -3.88 -14.20
CA SER A 72 -7.82 -3.29 -14.79
C SER A 72 -6.88 -2.63 -13.77
N PHE A 73 -7.39 -2.09 -12.67
CA PHE A 73 -6.60 -1.39 -11.63
C PHE A 73 -6.39 -2.21 -10.37
N ARG A 74 -6.88 -3.45 -10.32
CA ARG A 74 -6.81 -4.33 -9.16
C ARG A 74 -5.38 -4.58 -8.68
N LEU A 75 -4.45 -4.83 -9.61
CA LEU A 75 -3.03 -5.05 -9.30
C LEU A 75 -2.38 -3.79 -8.69
N LEU A 76 -2.73 -2.62 -9.23
CA LEU A 76 -2.23 -1.34 -8.73
C LEU A 76 -2.73 -1.08 -7.30
N ALA A 77 -4.01 -1.33 -7.03
CA ALA A 77 -4.59 -1.17 -5.70
C ALA A 77 -3.93 -2.10 -4.66
N ARG A 78 -3.66 -3.36 -5.02
CA ARG A 78 -2.91 -4.29 -4.15
C ARG A 78 -1.48 -3.83 -3.89
N ARG A 79 -0.79 -3.36 -4.93
CA ARG A 79 0.56 -2.78 -4.78
C ARG A 79 0.53 -1.57 -3.83
N LEU A 80 -0.48 -0.72 -3.95
CA LEU A 80 -0.63 0.45 -3.09
C LEU A 80 -0.90 0.07 -1.63
N ALA A 81 -1.75 -0.94 -1.40
CA ALA A 81 -1.98 -1.48 -0.06
C ALA A 81 -0.68 -1.98 0.61
N ILE A 82 0.14 -2.75 -0.13
CA ILE A 82 1.44 -3.22 0.37
C ILE A 82 2.39 -2.05 0.61
N HIS A 83 2.40 -1.06 -0.29
CA HIS A 83 3.24 0.12 -0.15
C HIS A 83 2.87 0.92 1.11
N TRP A 84 1.57 1.20 1.32
CA TRP A 84 1.09 1.90 2.51
C TRP A 84 1.40 1.15 3.79
N LEU A 85 1.22 -0.18 3.81
CA LEU A 85 1.57 -1.00 4.97
C LEU A 85 3.05 -0.82 5.36
N VAL A 86 3.95 -0.91 4.37
CA VAL A 86 5.40 -0.78 4.61
C VAL A 86 5.80 0.66 4.96
N SER A 87 5.19 1.66 4.34
CA SER A 87 5.46 3.07 4.65
C SER A 87 4.99 3.42 6.06
N ALA A 88 3.78 3.02 6.45
CA ALA A 88 3.27 3.22 7.80
C ALA A 88 4.15 2.54 8.87
N ALA A 89 4.65 1.33 8.59
CA ALA A 89 5.60 0.65 9.49
C ALA A 89 6.92 1.41 9.65
N LYS A 90 7.38 2.13 8.62
CA LYS A 90 8.60 2.96 8.70
C LYS A 90 8.37 4.26 9.46
N GLU A 91 7.24 4.90 9.27
CA GLU A 91 6.88 6.17 9.91
C GLU A 91 6.58 6.01 11.40
N ARG A 92 6.25 4.79 11.85
CA ARG A 92 5.97 4.49 13.26
C ARG A 92 7.21 4.75 14.14
N SER A 93 7.16 5.83 14.91
CA SER A 93 8.20 6.28 15.87
C SER A 93 8.19 5.47 17.16
N SER A 94 8.46 4.17 17.07
CA SER A 94 8.73 3.33 18.24
C SER A 94 10.22 2.98 18.31
N ASP A 95 10.74 2.84 19.53
CA ASP A 95 12.11 2.35 19.81
C ASP A 95 12.29 0.85 19.51
N ARG A 96 11.25 0.21 18.96
CA ARG A 96 11.22 -1.21 18.65
C ARG A 96 11.84 -1.52 17.30
N THR A 97 12.21 -2.79 17.13
CA THR A 97 12.73 -3.29 15.85
C THR A 97 11.68 -3.21 14.75
N PHE A 98 12.11 -3.14 13.48
CA PHE A 98 11.20 -3.10 12.34
C PHE A 98 10.27 -4.34 12.26
N ILE A 99 10.68 -5.46 12.86
CA ILE A 99 9.88 -6.70 12.97
C ILE A 99 8.63 -6.47 13.82
N GLU A 100 8.72 -5.66 14.87
CA GLU A 100 7.57 -5.34 15.70
C GLU A 100 6.71 -4.23 15.13
N LYS A 101 7.31 -3.37 14.29
CA LYS A 101 6.59 -2.26 13.64
C LYS A 101 5.69 -2.72 12.50
N LEU A 102 6.07 -3.79 11.80
CA LEU A 102 5.37 -4.35 10.64
C LEU A 102 4.24 -5.30 11.08
#